data_AF-A0A852TVN0-F1
#
_entry.id   AF-A0A852TVN0-F1
#
_cell.length_a   1.000
_cell.length_b   1.000
_cell.length_c   1.000
_cell.angle_alpha   90.00
_cell.angle_beta   90.00
_cell.angle_gamma   90.00
#
_symmetry.space_group_name_H-M   'P 1'
#
loop_
_entity.id
_entity.type
_entity.pdbx_description
1 polymer ?
#
loop_
_entity_poly.entity_id
_entity_poly.type
_entity_poly.pdbx_seq_one_letter_code
_entity_poly.pdbx_strand_id
1 'polypeptide(L)'
;MADAHHDDHGNTPSAWFLTISWIVIWSVAGVAIILGRDLITWTAVALGASVVCAAVAGVMKKAGLGRKTPRPLPMLREEWEALQAKAEEKVAKAEEKVASAVSK
;
A
#
# COMPACT_ATOMS: atom_id res chain seq x y z
N MET A 1 -17.10 10.54 10.00
CA MET A 1 -15.92 10.11 10.77
C MET A 1 -15.04 9.34 9.79
N ALA A 2 -13.82 9.80 9.53
CA ALA A 2 -12.94 9.14 8.56
C ALA A 2 -12.53 7.78 9.14
N ASP A 3 -12.90 6.72 8.44
CA ASP A 3 -12.69 5.35 8.88
C ASP A 3 -11.23 5.09 9.23
N ALA A 4 -11.02 4.43 10.37
CA ALA A 4 -9.73 3.88 10.80
C ALA A 4 -9.30 2.68 9.94
N HIS A 5 -9.53 2.76 8.63
CA HIS A 5 -8.99 1.85 7.64
C HIS A 5 -7.56 2.30 7.36
N HIS A 6 -6.64 2.03 8.31
CA HIS A 6 -5.22 2.24 8.06
C HIS A 6 -4.84 1.38 6.86
N ASP A 7 -4.55 2.02 5.73
CA ASP A 7 -4.01 1.37 4.55
C ASP A 7 -2.69 0.70 4.95
N ASP A 8 -2.74 -0.61 5.18
CA ASP A 8 -1.55 -1.41 5.23
C ASP A 8 -0.98 -1.47 3.80
N HIS A 9 -0.14 -0.49 3.45
CA HIS A 9 0.50 -0.36 2.13
C HIS A 9 1.63 -1.36 1.90
N GLY A 10 1.91 -2.24 2.86
CA GLY A 10 3.05 -3.16 2.79
C GLY A 10 4.23 -2.56 3.52
N ASN A 11 3.96 -2.00 4.69
CA ASN A 11 4.95 -1.45 5.60
C ASN A 11 5.75 -2.58 6.27
N THR A 12 6.51 -3.33 5.47
CA THR A 12 7.32 -4.48 5.92
C THR A 12 8.80 -4.18 5.73
N PRO A 13 9.69 -4.74 6.57
CA PRO A 13 11.13 -4.54 6.41
C PRO A 13 11.64 -4.92 5.01
N SER A 14 11.13 -6.01 4.41
CA SER A 14 11.52 -6.41 3.06
C SER A 14 11.12 -5.39 1.99
N ALA A 15 9.97 -4.74 2.13
CA ALA A 15 9.48 -3.74 1.18
C ALA A 15 10.29 -2.46 1.30
N TRP A 16 10.50 -1.97 2.52
CA TRP A 16 11.32 -0.77 2.78
C TRP A 16 12.77 -0.95 2.37
N PHE A 17 13.36 -2.13 2.57
CA PHE A 17 14.68 -2.43 2.06
C PHE A 17 14.73 -2.22 0.54
N LEU A 18 13.78 -2.79 -0.20
CA LEU A 18 13.73 -2.62 -1.65
C LEU A 18 13.57 -1.15 -2.04
N THR A 19 12.62 -0.44 -1.43
CA THR A 19 12.37 0.98 -1.72
C THR A 19 13.59 1.85 -1.46
N ILE A 20 14.19 1.75 -0.28
CA ILE A 20 15.35 2.58 0.11
C ILE A 20 16.56 2.24 -0.75
N SER A 21 16.85 0.95 -0.96
CA SER A 21 17.97 0.54 -1.81
C SER A 21 17.82 1.10 -3.23
N TRP A 22 16.60 1.12 -3.77
CA TRP A 22 16.37 1.66 -5.10
C TRP A 22 16.57 3.17 -5.17
N ILE A 23 16.07 3.91 -4.18
CA ILE A 23 16.29 5.36 -4.05
C ILE A 23 17.80 5.65 -4.03
N VAL A 24 18.55 4.93 -3.21
CA VAL A 24 20.01 5.13 -3.08
C VAL A 24 20.72 4.82 -4.41
N ILE A 25 20.44 3.67 -5.03
CA ILE A 25 21.07 3.24 -6.27
C ILE A 25 20.86 4.27 -7.39
N TRP A 26 19.61 4.71 -7.60
CA TRP A 26 19.32 5.69 -8.65
C TRP A 26 19.80 7.09 -8.32
N SER A 27 19.84 7.47 -7.05
CA SER A 27 20.44 8.75 -6.64
C SER A 27 21.93 8.77 -6.96
N VAL A 28 22.65 7.69 -6.64
CA VAL A 28 24.09 7.56 -6.95
C VAL A 28 24.33 7.58 -8.47
N ALA A 29 23.54 6.81 -9.23
CA ALA A 29 23.66 6.79 -10.69
C ALA A 29 23.34 8.16 -11.31
N GLY A 30 22.26 8.81 -10.86
CA GLY A 30 21.88 10.15 -11.31
C GLY A 30 22.95 11.19 -11.03
N VAL A 31 23.52 11.19 -9.81
CA VAL A 31 24.64 12.08 -9.46
C VAL A 31 25.86 11.81 -10.33
N ALA A 32 26.22 10.54 -10.55
CA ALA A 32 27.36 10.19 -11.40
C ALA A 32 27.17 10.70 -12.85
N ILE A 33 25.96 10.55 -13.40
CA ILE A 33 25.60 11.04 -14.74
C ILE A 33 25.68 12.57 -14.80
N ILE A 34 25.15 13.27 -13.81
CA ILE A 34 25.23 14.75 -13.71
C ILE A 34 26.69 15.21 -13.68
N LEU A 35 27.58 14.45 -13.03
CA LEU A 35 29.03 14.71 -13.00
C LEU A 35 29.76 14.30 -14.30
N GLY A 36 29.02 14.05 -15.39
CA GLY A 36 29.57 13.79 -16.71
C GLY A 36 30.03 12.35 -16.95
N ARG A 37 29.58 11.40 -16.12
CA ARG A 37 29.83 9.98 -16.38
C ARG A 37 28.88 9.42 -17.43
N ASP A 38 29.31 8.35 -18.10
CA ASP A 38 28.57 7.73 -19.20
C ASP A 38 27.17 7.26 -18.79
N LEU A 39 26.16 7.76 -19.52
CA LEU A 39 24.74 7.51 -19.24
C LEU A 39 24.39 6.02 -19.30
N ILE A 40 24.85 5.33 -20.34
CA ILE A 40 24.48 3.93 -20.59
C ILE A 40 25.10 3.05 -19.51
N THR A 41 26.38 3.24 -19.20
CA THR A 41 27.11 2.48 -18.19
C THR A 41 26.47 2.64 -16.81
N TRP A 42 26.21 3.86 -16.34
CA TRP A 42 25.63 4.06 -15.00
C TRP A 42 24.17 3.62 -14.91
N THR A 43 23.41 3.72 -16.00
CA THR A 43 22.06 3.14 -16.07
C THR A 43 22.12 1.62 -16.00
N ALA A 44 23.02 0.98 -16.75
CA ALA A 44 23.19 -0.48 -16.71
C ALA A 44 23.64 -0.97 -15.33
N VAL A 45 24.55 -0.25 -14.67
CA VAL A 45 24.98 -0.52 -13.29
C VAL A 45 23.80 -0.40 -12.32
N ALA A 46 23.01 0.67 -12.41
CA ALA A 46 21.83 0.87 -11.56
C ALA A 46 20.79 -0.24 -11.75
N LEU A 47 20.53 -0.65 -12.99
CA LEU A 47 19.62 -1.75 -13.30
C LEU A 47 20.14 -3.09 -12.75
N GLY A 48 21.42 -3.40 -12.96
CA GLY A 48 22.04 -4.61 -12.42
C GLY A 48 21.95 -4.67 -10.89
N ALA A 49 22.28 -3.58 -10.21
CA ALA A 49 22.13 -3.46 -8.76
C ALA A 49 20.67 -3.59 -8.30
N SER A 50 19.71 -3.02 -9.05
CA SER A 50 18.28 -3.12 -8.76
C SER A 50 17.80 -4.58 -8.76
N VAL A 51 18.25 -5.39 -9.73
CA VAL A 51 17.91 -6.82 -9.81
C VAL A 51 18.45 -7.57 -8.59
N VAL A 52 19.69 -7.30 -8.18
CA VAL A 52 20.30 -7.91 -6.99
C VAL A 52 19.49 -7.53 -5.73
N CYS A 53 19.16 -6.25 -5.54
CA CYS A 53 18.35 -5.81 -4.41
C CYS A 53 16.95 -6.44 -4.41
N ALA A 54 16.30 -6.57 -5.57
CA ALA A 54 15.02 -7.26 -5.69
C ALA A 54 15.12 -8.74 -5.29
N ALA A 55 16.19 -9.43 -5.68
CA ALA A 55 16.44 -10.81 -5.27
C ALA A 55 16.59 -10.92 -3.73
N VAL A 56 17.38 -10.03 -3.12
CA VAL A 56 17.56 -9.97 -1.66
C VAL A 56 16.24 -9.70 -0.95
N ALA A 57 15.45 -8.72 -1.42
CA ALA A 57 14.12 -8.43 -0.87
C ALA A 57 13.18 -9.65 -0.96
N GLY A 58 13.27 -10.42 -2.06
CA GLY A 58 12.56 -11.69 -2.22
C GLY A 58 12.98 -12.74 -1.20
N VAL A 59 14.27 -12.86 -0.89
CA VAL A 59 14.78 -13.74 0.17
C VAL A 59 14.31 -13.28 1.55
N MET A 60 14.38 -11.98 1.85
CA MET A 60 13.85 -11.41 3.09
C MET A 60 12.37 -11.72 3.28
N LYS A 61 11.57 -11.62 2.21
CA LYS A 61 10.15 -12.00 2.23
C LYS A 61 9.98 -13.48 2.60
N LYS A 62 10.76 -14.38 1.99
CA LYS A 62 10.76 -15.83 2.32
C LYS A 62 11.21 -16.10 3.76
N ALA A 63 12.10 -15.28 4.30
CA ALA A 63 12.54 -15.34 5.70
C ALA A 63 11.53 -14.72 6.70
N GLY A 64 10.33 -14.33 6.26
CA GLY A 64 9.28 -13.81 7.13
C GLY A 64 9.37 -12.33 7.45
N LEU A 65 10.27 -11.58 6.79
CA LEU A 65 10.38 -10.11 6.89
C LEU A 65 9.46 -9.37 5.92
N GLY A 66 8.66 -10.11 5.14
CA GLY A 66 7.59 -9.59 4.30
C GLY A 66 6.23 -9.71 4.97
N ARG A 67 5.17 -9.38 4.21
CA ARG A 67 3.80 -9.48 4.73
C ARG A 67 3.44 -10.94 4.96
N LYS A 68 2.94 -11.25 6.16
CA LYS A 68 2.59 -12.62 6.58
C LYS A 68 1.19 -13.03 6.12
N THR A 69 0.25 -12.09 6.06
CA THR A 69 -1.12 -12.31 5.59
C THR A 69 -1.28 -11.75 4.18
N PRO A 70 -2.06 -12.39 3.29
CA PRO A 70 -2.48 -11.75 2.04
C PRO A 70 -3.22 -10.44 2.34
N ARG A 71 -3.10 -9.44 1.46
CA ARG A 71 -3.88 -8.20 1.59
C ARG A 71 -5.37 -8.60 1.53
N PRO A 72 -6.23 -8.04 2.40
CA PRO A 72 -7.68 -8.14 2.21
C PRO A 72 -8.03 -7.71 0.79
N LEU A 73 -8.86 -8.51 0.11
CA LEU A 73 -9.37 -8.11 -1.18
C LEU A 73 -10.28 -6.90 -0.98
N PRO A 74 -10.25 -5.90 -1.88
CA PRO A 74 -11.24 -4.84 -1.85
C PRO A 74 -12.63 -5.48 -1.98
N MET A 75 -13.58 -4.95 -1.21
CA MET A 75 -14.97 -5.38 -1.21
C MET A 75 -15.56 -5.27 -2.62
N LEU A 76 -16.43 -6.21 -2.99
CA LEU A 76 -17.14 -6.14 -4.26
C LEU A 76 -18.16 -5.00 -4.25
N ARG A 77 -18.50 -4.50 -5.44
CA ARG A 77 -19.48 -3.43 -5.60
C ARG A 77 -20.83 -3.81 -4.98
N GLU A 78 -21.32 -5.03 -5.23
CA GLU A 78 -22.62 -5.47 -4.72
C GLU A 78 -22.63 -5.55 -3.18
N GLU A 79 -21.51 -5.94 -2.58
CA GLU A 79 -21.36 -5.98 -1.12
C GLU A 79 -21.38 -4.57 -0.52
N TRP A 80 -20.75 -3.62 -1.20
CA TRP A 80 -20.73 -2.21 -0.78
C TRP A 80 -22.11 -1.56 -0.90
N GLU A 81 -22.82 -1.82 -1.99
CA GLU A 81 -24.19 -1.33 -2.21
C GLU A 81 -25.16 -1.94 -1.18
N ALA A 82 -25.02 -3.23 -0.86
CA ALA A 82 -25.82 -3.88 0.18
C ALA A 82 -25.54 -3.32 1.59
N LEU A 83 -24.29 -2.92 1.88
CA LEU A 83 -23.96 -2.24 3.13
C LEU A 83 -24.54 -0.84 3.20
N GLN A 84 -24.55 -0.08 2.10
CA GLN A 84 -25.22 1.22 2.04
C GLN A 84 -26.72 1.08 2.28
N ALA A 85 -27.41 0.19 1.56
CA ALA A 85 -28.84 -0.02 1.73
C ALA A 85 -29.21 -0.43 3.16
N LYS A 86 -28.40 -1.31 3.79
CA LYS A 86 -28.58 -1.67 5.21
C LYS A 86 -28.32 -0.51 6.17
N ALA A 87 -27.39 0.38 5.84
CA ALA A 87 -27.13 1.57 6.63
C ALA A 87 -28.31 2.54 6.54
N GLU A 88 -28.85 2.77 5.34
CA GLU A 88 -30.04 3.59 5.11
C GLU A 88 -31.27 3.04 5.86
N GLU A 89 -31.51 1.73 5.81
CA GLU A 89 -32.61 1.08 6.54
C GLU A 89 -32.48 1.29 8.06
N LYS A 90 -31.26 1.18 8.60
CA LYS A 90 -30.99 1.41 10.03
C LYS A 90 -31.24 2.85 10.43
N VAL A 91 -30.86 3.81 9.58
CA VAL A 91 -31.09 5.24 9.83
C VAL A 91 -32.60 5.52 9.83
N ALA A 92 -33.35 5.05 8.83
CA ALA A 92 -34.80 5.23 8.76
C ALA A 92 -35.52 4.67 10.00
N LYS A 93 -35.14 3.46 10.44
CA LYS A 93 -35.70 2.86 11.67
C LYS A 93 -35.32 3.63 12.94
N ALA A 94 -34.16 4.27 12.98
CA ALA A 94 -33.76 5.11 14.10
C ALA A 94 -34.57 6.41 14.13
N GLU A 95 -34.79 7.04 12.97
CA GLU A 95 -35.62 8.24 12.84
C GLU A 95 -37.07 8.00 13.25
N GLU A 96 -37.66 6.87 12.84
CA GLU A 96 -39.02 6.47 13.24
C GLU A 96 -39.14 6.27 14.77
N LYS A 97 -38.13 5.64 15.39
CA LYS A 97 -38.08 5.49 16.85
C LYS A 97 -37.94 6.82 17.58
N VAL A 98 -37.18 7.76 17.03
CA VAL A 98 -37.04 9.10 17.61
C VAL A 98 -38.36 9.89 17.47
N ALA A 99 -39.00 9.86 16.29
CA ALA A 99 -40.26 10.54 16.05
C ALA A 99 -41.39 10.01 16.96
N SER A 100 -41.48 8.69 17.13
CA SER A 100 -42.47 8.07 18.03
C SER A 100 -42.19 8.32 19.53
N ALA A 101 -40.95 8.63 19.91
CA ALA A 101 -40.59 9.02 21.27
C ALA A 101 -40.89 10.49 21.57
N VAL A 102 -40.81 11.39 20.57
CA VAL A 102 -41.12 12.83 20.70
C VAL A 102 -42.63 13.11 20.67
N SER A 103 -43.42 12.21 20.09
CA SER A 103 -44.88 12.30 19.99
C SER A 103 -45.65 11.87 21.27
N LYS A 104 -44.96 11.45 22.33
CA LYS A 104 -45.53 11.07 23.63
C LYS A 104 -45.25 12.14 24.68
#